data_AF-A0A9W8K560-F1
#
_entry.id   AF-A0A9W8K560-F1
#
_cell.length_a   1.000
_cell.length_b   1.000
_cell.length_c   1.000
_cell.angle_alpha   90.00
_cell.angle_beta   90.00
_cell.angle_gamma   90.00
#
_symmetry.space_group_name_H-M   'P 1'
#
loop_
_entity.id
_entity.type
_entity.pdbx_description
1 polymer ?
#
loop_
_entity_poly.entity_id
_entity_poly.type
_entity_poly.pdbx_seq_one_letter_code
_entity_poly.pdbx_strand_id
1 'polypeptide(L)'
;MSTFGKGIGHVVASAWRRTQPKVVRLPTGSSVKIFEQKPPAWARWALALVAVDIMVSTSAVDIVWNTWGTPAPPSDDDPKPTNPENGDEVVPPKMVLRPAWQRASTGVLFFISGFAVAGFVLAARSRLVNSLTYVRGPRPQIFLQTPNHHPNYGLQFALKDCSLISGNAEQMMLDTRTQGRWVLNVRGTPFALLMTFTATFSIQLTDTETMVVPLVPLPGLPQECVEGYAKMVKGADFAWGLNLAGGRPGSMMLSFFSPSAPHEL
;
A
#
# COMPACT_ATOMS: atom_id res chain seq x y z
N MET A 1 31.08 18.75 -10.85
CA MET A 1 30.52 17.39 -11.04
C MET A 1 28.96 17.37 -10.97
N SER A 2 28.24 18.38 -11.50
CA SER A 2 26.78 18.55 -11.29
C SER A 2 25.92 18.56 -12.58
N THR A 3 26.48 18.29 -13.75
CA THR A 3 25.76 18.38 -15.04
C THR A 3 25.13 17.07 -15.51
N PHE A 4 25.40 15.92 -14.87
CA PHE A 4 24.97 14.61 -15.38
C PHE A 4 23.51 14.24 -15.05
N GLY A 5 22.88 14.89 -14.07
CA GLY A 5 21.52 14.52 -13.60
C GLY A 5 20.34 15.14 -14.37
N LYS A 6 20.54 16.23 -15.13
CA LYS A 6 19.42 16.98 -15.73
C LYS A 6 18.85 16.33 -17.01
N GLY A 7 19.63 15.50 -17.71
CA GLY A 7 19.22 14.90 -18.97
C GLY A 7 18.21 13.75 -18.84
N ILE A 8 18.40 12.87 -17.86
CA ILE A 8 17.62 11.62 -17.75
C ILE A 8 16.16 11.92 -17.39
N GLY A 9 15.92 12.86 -16.46
CA GLY A 9 14.58 13.22 -16.03
C GLY A 9 13.71 13.78 -17.17
N HIS A 10 14.29 14.60 -18.05
CA HIS A 10 13.56 15.18 -19.18
C HIS A 10 13.18 14.14 -20.23
N VAL A 11 14.06 13.17 -20.51
CA VAL A 11 13.79 12.10 -21.48
C VAL A 11 12.67 11.19 -20.96
N VAL A 12 12.73 10.77 -19.69
CA VAL A 12 11.71 9.90 -19.09
C VAL A 12 10.36 10.62 -18.99
N ALA A 13 10.35 11.87 -18.52
CA ALA A 13 9.11 12.64 -18.41
C ALA A 13 8.48 12.95 -19.77
N SER A 14 9.29 13.19 -20.80
CA SER A 14 8.79 13.46 -22.16
C SER A 14 8.25 12.20 -22.84
N ALA A 15 8.91 11.05 -22.66
CA ALA A 15 8.43 9.76 -23.16
C ALA A 15 7.11 9.36 -22.50
N TRP A 16 6.99 9.55 -21.18
CA TRP A 16 5.78 9.22 -20.43
C TRP A 16 4.58 10.09 -20.80
N ARG A 17 4.82 11.37 -21.16
CA ARG A 17 3.75 12.30 -21.53
C ARG A 17 3.14 11.99 -22.91
N ARG A 18 3.93 11.44 -23.84
CA ARG A 18 3.46 11.08 -25.19
C ARG A 18 2.55 9.85 -25.19
N THR A 19 2.64 9.01 -24.17
CA THR A 19 1.84 7.79 -24.05
C THR A 19 0.60 7.96 -23.17
N GLN A 20 0.35 9.12 -22.55
CA GLN A 20 -0.87 9.29 -21.77
C GLN A 20 -2.10 9.33 -22.68
N PRO A 21 -3.07 8.42 -22.49
CA PRO A 21 -4.31 8.45 -23.26
C PRO A 21 -5.08 9.72 -22.90
N LYS A 22 -5.63 10.39 -23.91
CA LYS A 22 -6.38 11.63 -23.70
C LYS A 22 -7.61 11.30 -22.86
N VAL A 23 -7.74 11.97 -21.72
CA VAL A 23 -8.97 11.92 -20.92
C VAL A 23 -10.04 12.70 -21.67
N VAL A 24 -11.14 12.04 -22.01
CA VAL A 24 -12.27 12.62 -22.73
C VAL A 24 -13.52 12.50 -21.87
N ARG A 25 -14.44 13.45 -22.02
CA ARG A 25 -15.77 13.36 -21.42
C ARG A 25 -16.57 12.25 -22.12
N LEU A 26 -17.39 11.52 -21.37
CA LEU A 26 -18.28 10.51 -21.92
C LEU A 26 -19.22 11.18 -22.95
N PRO A 27 -19.26 10.69 -24.21
CA PRO A 27 -20.16 11.24 -25.22
C PRO A 27 -21.61 11.05 -24.78
N THR A 28 -22.43 12.10 -24.84
CA THR A 28 -23.86 12.07 -24.46
C THR A 28 -24.73 11.33 -25.50
N GLY A 29 -24.13 10.51 -26.36
CA GLY A 29 -24.81 9.79 -27.44
C GLY A 29 -25.35 8.42 -27.02
N SER A 30 -25.55 7.53 -27.99
CA SER A 30 -25.99 6.14 -27.80
C SER A 30 -24.88 5.28 -27.17
N SER A 31 -24.58 5.55 -25.91
CA SER A 31 -23.64 4.80 -25.09
C SER A 31 -24.35 3.71 -24.30
N VAL A 32 -23.83 2.49 -24.32
CA VAL A 32 -24.35 1.35 -23.57
C VAL A 32 -23.29 0.94 -22.55
N LYS A 33 -23.62 1.02 -21.26
CA LYS A 33 -22.75 0.49 -20.20
C LYS A 33 -22.72 -1.03 -20.29
N ILE A 34 -21.54 -1.60 -20.51
CA ILE A 34 -21.33 -3.06 -20.56
C ILE A 34 -20.94 -3.58 -19.18
N PHE A 35 -20.14 -2.81 -18.45
CA PHE A 35 -19.61 -3.20 -17.15
C PHE A 35 -19.64 -2.02 -16.20
N GLU A 36 -20.08 -2.26 -14.97
CA GLU A 36 -20.06 -1.29 -13.89
C GLU A 36 -19.76 -2.02 -12.58
N GLN A 37 -18.71 -1.55 -11.90
CA GLN A 37 -18.25 -2.10 -10.65
C GLN A 37 -17.96 -0.96 -9.67
N LYS A 38 -18.42 -1.14 -8.43
CA LYS A 38 -18.04 -0.25 -7.33
C LYS A 38 -16.56 -0.50 -6.99
N PRO A 39 -15.70 0.55 -6.92
CA PRO A 39 -14.31 0.35 -6.57
C PRO A 39 -14.18 -0.34 -5.20
N PRO A 40 -13.24 -1.28 -5.06
CA PRO A 40 -12.99 -1.94 -3.78
C PRO A 40 -12.64 -0.88 -2.73
N ALA A 41 -12.98 -1.14 -1.47
CA ALA A 41 -12.89 -0.12 -0.43
C ALA A 41 -11.46 0.42 -0.27
N TRP A 42 -10.45 -0.45 -0.33
CA TRP A 42 -9.05 -0.06 -0.27
C TRP A 42 -8.67 0.94 -1.38
N ALA A 43 -9.22 0.81 -2.59
CA ALA A 43 -8.92 1.70 -3.70
C ALA A 43 -9.56 3.08 -3.50
N ARG A 44 -10.68 3.16 -2.77
CA ARG A 44 -11.28 4.43 -2.33
C ARG A 44 -10.42 5.12 -1.26
N TRP A 45 -9.80 4.32 -0.39
CA TRP A 45 -8.93 4.80 0.69
C TRP A 45 -7.44 4.86 0.32
N ALA A 46 -7.06 4.63 -0.94
CA ALA A 46 -5.66 4.54 -1.33
C ALA A 46 -4.85 5.80 -0.97
N LEU A 47 -5.45 6.99 -1.10
CA LEU A 47 -4.78 8.25 -0.71
C LEU A 47 -4.58 8.34 0.81
N ALA A 48 -5.53 7.84 1.59
CA ALA A 48 -5.39 7.77 3.04
C ALA A 48 -4.30 6.75 3.42
N LEU A 49 -4.25 5.59 2.76
CA LEU A 49 -3.19 4.59 2.97
C LEU A 49 -1.80 5.16 2.66
N VAL A 50 -1.67 5.95 1.58
CA VAL A 50 -0.42 6.65 1.25
C VAL A 50 -0.06 7.68 2.32
N ALA A 51 -1.04 8.44 2.84
CA ALA A 51 -0.79 9.39 3.92
C ALA A 51 -0.32 8.69 5.21
N VAL A 52 -0.93 7.56 5.56
CA VAL A 52 -0.53 6.72 6.69
C VAL A 52 0.90 6.19 6.49
N ASP A 53 1.24 5.71 5.30
CA ASP A 53 2.58 5.23 4.95
C ASP A 53 3.65 6.33 5.12
N ILE A 54 3.37 7.55 4.66
CA ILE A 54 4.26 8.71 4.85
C ILE A 54 4.43 9.02 6.33
N MET A 55 3.35 9.01 7.11
CA MET A 55 3.39 9.26 8.56
C MET A 55 4.23 8.20 9.28
N VAL A 56 3.98 6.92 9.02
CA VAL A 56 4.70 5.79 9.62
C VAL A 56 6.19 5.85 9.24
N SER A 57 6.50 6.07 7.96
CA SER A 57 7.88 6.16 7.48
C SER A 57 8.62 7.33 8.13
N THR A 58 7.96 8.48 8.28
CA THR A 58 8.56 9.65 8.93
C THR A 58 8.81 9.40 10.42
N SER A 59 7.86 8.79 11.13
CA SER A 59 8.03 8.41 12.53
C SER A 59 9.16 7.38 12.72
N ALA A 60 9.27 6.39 11.83
CA ALA A 60 10.36 5.42 11.87
C ALA A 60 11.73 6.10 11.70
N VAL A 61 11.84 7.06 10.79
CA VAL A 61 13.06 7.85 10.59
C VAL A 61 13.40 8.65 11.86
N ASP A 62 12.42 9.26 12.51
CA ASP A 62 12.63 10.02 13.75
C ASP A 62 13.12 9.12 14.89
N ILE A 63 12.51 7.94 15.07
CA ILE A 63 12.94 6.94 16.06
C ILE A 63 14.37 6.47 15.77
N VAL A 64 14.70 6.20 14.51
CA VAL A 64 16.05 5.81 14.10
C VAL A 64 17.05 6.93 14.39
N TRP A 65 16.65 8.19 14.24
CA TRP A 65 17.53 9.32 14.48
C TRP A 65 17.78 9.57 15.97
N ASN A 66 16.72 9.51 16.79
CA ASN A 66 16.75 9.95 18.18
C ASN A 66 16.96 8.83 19.21
N THR A 67 16.57 7.59 18.88
CA THR A 67 16.52 6.49 19.86
C THR A 67 17.44 5.33 19.51
N TRP A 68 17.85 5.17 18.25
CA TRP A 68 18.66 4.02 17.83
C TRP A 68 20.12 4.13 18.30
N GLY A 69 20.40 3.43 19.41
CA GLY A 69 21.70 3.40 20.06
C GLY A 69 22.31 2.01 20.18
N THR A 70 23.49 1.97 20.79
CA THR A 70 24.15 0.77 21.30
C THR A 70 24.50 1.00 22.78
N PRO A 71 24.55 -0.04 23.62
CA PRO A 71 25.06 0.11 24.98
C PRO A 71 26.47 0.69 24.92
N ALA A 72 26.76 1.67 25.80
CA ALA A 72 28.10 2.23 25.91
C ALA A 72 29.09 1.12 26.30
N PRO A 73 30.33 1.16 25.78
CA PRO A 73 31.38 0.33 26.35
C PRO A 73 31.49 0.65 27.85
N PRO A 74 31.68 -0.35 28.72
CA PRO A 74 31.83 -0.11 30.16
C PRO A 74 32.99 0.86 30.36
N SER A 75 32.74 1.97 31.05
CA SER A 75 33.82 2.87 31.45
C SER A 75 34.43 2.38 32.76
N ASP A 76 35.74 2.55 32.93
CA ASP A 76 36.42 2.15 34.18
C ASP A 76 35.92 2.93 35.40
N ASP A 77 35.23 4.05 35.16
CA ASP A 77 34.61 4.90 36.19
C ASP A 77 33.16 4.47 36.54
N ASP A 78 32.55 3.54 35.78
CA ASP A 78 31.20 3.07 36.10
C ASP A 78 31.26 2.17 37.36
N PRO A 79 30.40 2.40 38.36
CA PRO A 79 30.38 1.58 39.56
C PRO A 79 30.14 0.12 39.16
N LYS A 80 31.13 -0.73 39.45
CA LYS A 80 31.06 -2.16 39.18
C LYS A 80 29.76 -2.71 39.79
N PRO A 81 28.89 -3.38 39.01
CA PRO A 81 27.59 -3.80 39.50
C PRO A 81 27.78 -4.67 40.74
N THR A 82 27.38 -4.15 41.89
CA THR A 82 27.37 -4.88 43.16
C THR A 82 26.39 -6.04 43.00
N ASN A 83 26.78 -7.22 43.46
CA ASN A 83 26.07 -8.47 43.24
C ASN A 83 24.55 -8.33 43.47
N PRO A 84 23.70 -8.86 42.57
CA PRO A 84 22.24 -8.70 42.62
C PRO A 84 21.56 -9.41 43.82
N GLU A 85 22.33 -10.01 44.73
CA GLU A 85 21.82 -10.75 45.88
C GLU A 85 21.21 -9.83 46.95
N ASN A 86 21.52 -8.52 46.93
CA ASN A 86 21.02 -7.55 47.91
C ASN A 86 19.75 -6.78 47.50
N GLY A 87 19.14 -7.08 46.34
CA GLY A 87 17.94 -6.35 45.89
C GLY A 87 18.21 -4.92 45.44
N ASP A 88 19.46 -4.59 45.10
CA ASP A 88 19.85 -3.29 44.57
C ASP A 88 19.26 -3.08 43.15
N GLU A 89 18.77 -1.87 42.90
CA GLU A 89 18.12 -1.44 41.66
C GLU A 89 19.08 -1.62 40.46
N VAL A 90 18.68 -2.47 39.49
CA VAL A 90 19.45 -2.69 38.26
C VAL A 90 19.39 -1.44 37.41
N VAL A 91 20.42 -0.60 37.50
CA VAL A 91 20.55 0.58 36.65
C VAL A 91 20.74 0.11 35.19
N PRO A 92 19.83 0.47 34.26
CA PRO A 92 19.96 0.06 32.87
C PRO A 92 21.25 0.63 32.26
N PRO A 93 21.94 -0.12 31.38
CA PRO A 93 23.17 0.34 30.77
C PRO A 93 22.95 1.64 30.01
N LYS A 94 23.87 2.60 30.16
CA LYS A 94 23.83 3.88 29.46
C LYS A 94 23.85 3.64 27.95
N MET A 95 22.76 3.98 27.28
CA MET A 95 22.65 3.89 25.82
C MET A 95 23.35 5.09 25.16
N VAL A 96 24.21 4.82 24.18
CA VAL A 96 24.85 5.85 23.34
C VAL A 96 24.35 5.74 21.90
N LEU A 97 24.14 6.88 21.24
CA LEU A 97 23.64 6.90 19.87
C LEU A 97 24.67 6.30 18.89
N ARG A 98 24.17 5.55 17.91
CA ARG A 98 25.00 5.05 16.81
C ARG A 98 25.59 6.19 15.99
N PRO A 99 26.71 5.97 15.27
CA PRO A 99 27.29 7.00 14.41
C PRO A 99 26.26 7.51 13.40
N ALA A 100 26.30 8.81 13.12
CA ALA A 100 25.27 9.51 12.35
C ALA A 100 25.04 8.90 10.95
N TRP A 101 26.09 8.37 10.31
CA TRP A 101 25.98 7.76 8.98
C TRP A 101 25.14 6.47 8.98
N GLN A 102 25.19 5.66 10.05
CA GLN A 102 24.36 4.46 10.17
C GLN A 102 22.90 4.83 10.33
N ARG A 103 22.60 5.79 11.20
CA ARG A 103 21.25 6.33 11.39
C ARG A 103 20.69 6.92 10.10
N ALA A 104 21.50 7.71 9.39
CA ALA A 104 21.14 8.28 8.09
C ALA A 104 20.85 7.19 7.05
N SER A 105 21.69 6.16 6.92
CA SER A 105 21.47 5.08 5.95
C SER A 105 20.19 4.31 6.23
N THR A 106 19.92 3.99 7.50
CA THR A 106 18.71 3.27 7.89
C THR A 106 17.46 4.14 7.68
N GLY A 107 17.53 5.44 7.99
CA GLY A 107 16.44 6.37 7.72
C GLY A 107 16.12 6.51 6.22
N VAL A 108 17.15 6.60 5.37
CA VAL A 108 16.96 6.62 3.90
C VAL A 108 16.31 5.34 3.41
N LEU A 109 16.65 4.18 3.97
CA LEU A 109 16.05 2.90 3.60
C LEU A 109 14.55 2.85 3.94
N PHE A 110 14.15 3.28 5.13
CA PHE A 110 12.73 3.40 5.49
C PHE A 110 11.99 4.35 4.55
N PHE A 111 12.56 5.51 4.27
CA PHE A 111 11.98 6.47 3.33
C PHE A 111 11.77 5.85 1.94
N ILE A 112 12.78 5.25 1.34
CA ILE A 112 12.68 4.60 0.01
C ILE A 112 11.63 3.48 0.04
N SER A 113 11.59 2.68 1.10
CA SER A 113 10.62 1.59 1.23
C SER A 113 9.17 2.09 1.25
N GLY A 114 8.87 3.16 2.00
CA GLY A 114 7.54 3.78 2.02
C GLY A 114 7.14 4.30 0.63
N PHE A 115 8.02 5.05 -0.04
CA PHE A 115 7.78 5.51 -1.41
C PHE A 115 7.52 4.37 -2.40
N ALA A 116 8.22 3.25 -2.26
CA ALA A 116 8.01 2.08 -3.10
C ALA A 116 6.61 1.45 -2.86
N VAL A 117 6.20 1.30 -1.60
CA VAL A 117 4.87 0.78 -1.23
C VAL A 117 3.76 1.72 -1.68
N ALA A 118 3.88 3.01 -1.41
CA ALA A 118 2.94 4.03 -1.86
C ALA A 118 2.80 4.05 -3.39
N GLY A 119 3.94 4.00 -4.10
CA GLY A 119 3.98 3.91 -5.56
C GLY A 119 3.29 2.65 -6.09
N PHE A 120 3.51 1.51 -5.44
CA PHE A 120 2.84 0.25 -5.78
C PHE A 120 1.32 0.32 -5.60
N VAL A 121 0.85 0.85 -4.47
CA VAL A 121 -0.60 1.00 -4.19
C VAL A 121 -1.26 1.91 -5.22
N LEU A 122 -0.61 3.02 -5.58
CA LEU A 122 -1.12 3.93 -6.62
C LEU A 122 -1.11 3.29 -8.01
N ALA A 123 -0.05 2.55 -8.35
CA ALA A 123 0.04 1.81 -9.61
C ALA A 123 -1.05 0.74 -9.70
N ALA A 124 -1.29 -0.02 -8.62
CA ALA A 124 -2.35 -1.01 -8.55
C ALA A 124 -3.74 -0.36 -8.71
N ARG A 125 -4.00 0.76 -8.01
CA ARG A 125 -5.24 1.53 -8.15
C ARG A 125 -5.46 2.03 -9.58
N SER A 126 -4.39 2.42 -10.27
CA SER A 126 -4.50 2.97 -11.63
C SER A 126 -5.00 1.95 -12.66
N ARG A 127 -4.74 0.65 -12.45
CA ARG A 127 -5.12 -0.44 -13.36
C ARG A 127 -6.53 -0.99 -13.16
N LEU A 128 -7.24 -0.54 -12.13
CA LEU A 128 -8.61 -0.98 -11.87
C LEU A 128 -9.60 -0.26 -12.80
N VAL A 129 -10.52 -1.03 -13.37
CA VAL A 129 -11.63 -0.49 -14.16
C VAL A 129 -12.88 -0.42 -13.30
N ASN A 130 -13.47 0.77 -13.20
CA ASN A 130 -14.75 0.98 -12.52
C ASN A 130 -15.93 0.80 -13.48
N SER A 131 -15.83 1.34 -14.69
CA SER A 131 -16.89 1.18 -15.68
C SER A 131 -16.33 1.04 -17.09
N LEU A 132 -17.01 0.23 -17.90
CA LEU A 132 -16.75 0.05 -19.31
C LEU A 132 -18.03 0.37 -20.08
N THR A 133 -17.97 1.40 -20.92
CA THR A 133 -19.11 1.86 -21.70
C THR A 133 -18.79 1.75 -23.19
N TYR A 134 -19.63 1.07 -23.93
CA TYR A 134 -19.54 1.00 -25.37
C TYR A 134 -20.25 2.19 -26.00
N VAL A 135 -19.52 2.97 -26.80
CA VAL A 135 -20.05 4.13 -27.50
C VAL A 135 -20.34 3.72 -28.95
N ARG A 136 -21.62 3.72 -29.32
CA ARG A 136 -22.04 3.47 -30.70
C ARG A 136 -21.77 4.72 -31.55
N GLY A 137 -21.25 4.52 -32.75
CA GLY A 137 -21.01 5.58 -33.71
C GLY A 137 -20.39 5.03 -35.00
N PRO A 138 -20.12 5.90 -36.00
CA PRO A 138 -19.45 5.50 -37.24
C PRO A 138 -18.09 4.83 -36.99
N ARG A 139 -17.44 5.19 -35.89
CA ARG A 139 -16.23 4.57 -35.37
C ARG A 139 -16.54 4.07 -33.95
N PRO A 140 -16.86 2.79 -33.76
CA PRO A 140 -17.20 2.25 -32.45
C PRO A 140 -16.00 2.38 -31.50
N GLN A 141 -16.29 2.81 -30.27
CA GLN A 141 -15.27 3.08 -29.26
C GLN A 141 -15.68 2.47 -27.92
N ILE A 142 -14.66 2.13 -27.13
CA ILE A 142 -14.80 1.73 -25.73
C ILE A 142 -14.36 2.90 -24.87
N PHE A 143 -15.22 3.29 -23.95
CA PHE A 143 -14.95 4.28 -22.91
C PHE A 143 -14.68 3.57 -21.59
N LEU A 144 -13.49 3.78 -21.04
CA LEU A 144 -13.01 3.14 -19.83
C LEU A 144 -12.86 4.18 -18.72
N GLN A 145 -13.53 3.96 -17.60
CA GLN A 145 -13.43 4.79 -16.41
C GLN A 145 -12.69 4.04 -15.31
N THR A 146 -11.67 4.67 -14.72
CA THR A 146 -10.91 4.13 -13.58
C THR A 146 -11.24 4.91 -12.29
N PRO A 147 -10.84 4.41 -11.10
CA PRO A 147 -11.00 5.15 -9.84
C PRO A 147 -10.32 6.51 -9.77
N ASN A 148 -9.45 6.83 -10.73
CA ASN A 148 -8.75 8.13 -10.78
C ASN A 148 -9.52 9.19 -11.59
N HIS A 149 -10.54 8.79 -12.34
CA HIS A 149 -11.31 9.71 -13.16
C HIS A 149 -12.52 10.26 -12.41
N HIS A 150 -12.79 11.55 -12.60
CA HIS A 150 -14.05 12.16 -12.18
C HIS A 150 -15.25 11.49 -12.90
N PRO A 151 -16.45 11.44 -12.30
CA PRO A 151 -17.67 11.03 -12.99
C PRO A 151 -17.78 11.63 -14.40
N ASN A 152 -18.12 10.79 -15.39
CA ASN A 152 -18.24 11.13 -16.81
C ASN A 152 -16.93 11.49 -17.53
N TYR A 153 -15.76 11.29 -16.92
CA TYR A 153 -14.46 11.40 -17.58
C TYR A 153 -13.78 10.04 -17.62
N GLY A 154 -12.98 9.79 -18.65
CA GLY A 154 -12.37 8.49 -18.85
C GLY A 154 -11.49 8.45 -20.09
N LEU A 155 -11.02 7.26 -20.41
CA LEU A 155 -10.16 6.97 -21.54
C LEU A 155 -11.00 6.42 -22.69
N GLN A 156 -10.72 6.88 -23.91
CA GLN A 156 -11.39 6.38 -25.11
C GLN A 156 -10.41 5.54 -25.93
N PHE A 157 -10.86 4.34 -26.29
CA PHE A 157 -10.14 3.41 -27.13
C PHE A 157 -10.99 3.06 -28.34
N ALA A 158 -10.37 2.95 -29.52
CA ALA A 158 -11.08 2.42 -30.67
C ALA A 158 -11.34 0.93 -30.46
N LEU A 159 -12.55 0.44 -30.77
CA LEU A 159 -12.92 -0.96 -30.53
C LEU A 159 -11.96 -1.94 -31.20
N LYS A 160 -11.44 -1.59 -32.38
CA LYS A 160 -10.46 -2.39 -33.14
C LYS A 160 -9.11 -2.59 -32.44
N ASP A 161 -8.76 -1.72 -31.49
CA ASP A 161 -7.49 -1.75 -30.76
C ASP A 161 -7.63 -2.40 -29.38
N CYS A 162 -8.83 -2.92 -29.08
CA CYS A 162 -9.18 -3.59 -27.84
C CYS A 162 -9.43 -5.07 -28.10
N SER A 163 -8.81 -5.93 -27.29
CA SER A 163 -9.15 -7.35 -27.21
C SER A 163 -9.49 -7.72 -25.78
N LEU A 164 -10.50 -8.57 -25.62
CA LEU A 164 -10.84 -9.12 -24.32
C LEU A 164 -10.08 -10.44 -24.16
N ILE A 165 -9.24 -10.50 -23.14
CA ILE A 165 -8.45 -11.67 -22.80
C ILE A 165 -9.07 -12.29 -21.55
N SER A 166 -9.28 -13.61 -21.59
CA SER A 166 -9.66 -14.36 -20.40
C SER A 166 -8.50 -14.35 -19.40
N GLY A 167 -8.75 -13.84 -18.20
CA GLY A 167 -7.82 -13.97 -17.07
C GLY A 167 -8.12 -15.24 -16.28
N ASN A 168 -8.04 -15.14 -14.96
CA ASN A 168 -8.49 -16.19 -14.04
C ASN A 168 -10.03 -16.34 -14.10
N ALA A 169 -10.59 -17.39 -13.50
CA ALA A 169 -12.03 -17.69 -13.50
C ALA A 169 -12.94 -16.52 -13.08
N GLU A 170 -12.40 -15.55 -12.33
CA GLU A 170 -13.11 -14.38 -11.82
C GLU A 170 -12.69 -13.05 -12.46
N GLN A 171 -11.69 -13.08 -13.34
CA GLN A 171 -11.03 -11.91 -13.89
C GLN A 171 -11.04 -11.93 -15.41
N MET A 172 -11.52 -10.85 -15.99
CA MET A 172 -11.33 -10.56 -17.41
C MET A 172 -10.29 -9.45 -17.53
N MET A 173 -9.52 -9.46 -18.62
CA MET A 173 -8.57 -8.40 -18.90
C MET A 173 -8.90 -7.75 -20.24
N LEU A 174 -9.00 -6.43 -20.26
CA LEU A 174 -9.06 -5.68 -21.51
C LEU A 174 -7.64 -5.34 -21.92
N ASP A 175 -7.15 -5.99 -22.97
CA ASP A 175 -5.87 -5.63 -23.57
C ASP A 175 -6.09 -4.52 -24.60
N THR A 176 -5.31 -3.45 -24.46
CA THR A 176 -5.32 -2.31 -25.37
C THR A 176 -3.96 -2.25 -26.02
N ARG A 177 -3.93 -2.26 -27.36
CA ARG A 177 -2.67 -2.30 -28.11
C ARG A 177 -1.70 -1.17 -27.74
N THR A 178 -2.23 -0.03 -27.30
CA THR A 178 -1.45 1.17 -26.99
C THR A 178 -1.19 1.40 -25.50
N GLN A 179 -2.06 0.94 -24.60
CA GLN A 179 -2.01 1.27 -23.16
C GLN A 179 -1.81 0.05 -22.25
N GLY A 180 -1.66 -1.14 -22.82
CA GLY A 180 -1.50 -2.38 -22.08
C GLY A 180 -2.81 -2.93 -21.54
N ARG A 181 -2.71 -3.68 -20.43
CA ARG A 181 -3.81 -4.50 -19.90
C ARG A 181 -4.50 -3.87 -18.71
N TRP A 182 -5.82 -3.90 -18.74
CA TRP A 182 -6.70 -3.39 -17.69
C TRP A 182 -7.47 -4.55 -17.07
N VAL A 183 -7.53 -4.59 -15.73
CA VAL A 183 -8.16 -5.70 -15.01
C VAL A 183 -9.64 -5.37 -14.76
N LEU A 184 -10.52 -6.24 -15.23
CA LEU A 184 -11.96 -6.23 -15.01
C LEU A 184 -12.28 -7.36 -14.01
N ASN A 185 -12.66 -7.01 -12.78
CA ASN A 185 -13.10 -8.01 -11.80
C ASN A 185 -14.58 -8.30 -12.01
N VAL A 186 -14.90 -9.48 -12.53
CA VAL A 186 -16.28 -9.87 -12.84
C VAL A 186 -17.04 -10.24 -11.56
N ARG A 187 -16.34 -10.74 -10.55
CA ARG A 187 -16.87 -10.85 -9.19
C ARG A 187 -16.59 -9.56 -8.45
N GLY A 188 -17.65 -8.93 -7.92
CA GLY A 188 -17.54 -7.91 -6.90
C GLY A 188 -16.95 -8.53 -5.64
N THR A 189 -15.64 -8.74 -5.60
CA THR A 189 -14.99 -9.41 -4.47
C THR A 189 -15.01 -8.50 -3.25
N PRO A 190 -15.67 -8.91 -2.15
CA PRO A 190 -15.58 -8.20 -0.90
C PRO A 190 -14.18 -8.43 -0.31
N PHE A 191 -13.34 -7.40 -0.34
CA PHE A 191 -12.26 -7.13 0.63
C PHE A 191 -11.10 -8.14 0.81
N ALA A 192 -11.16 -9.36 0.27
CA ALA A 192 -10.22 -10.44 0.61
C ALA A 192 -8.75 -10.15 0.26
N LEU A 193 -8.49 -9.34 -0.77
CA LEU A 193 -7.13 -9.04 -1.25
C LEU A 193 -6.33 -8.13 -0.28
N LEU A 194 -7.00 -7.29 0.52
CA LEU A 194 -6.31 -6.47 1.52
C LEU A 194 -5.84 -7.31 2.70
N MET A 195 -6.65 -8.29 3.13
CA MET A 195 -6.28 -9.23 4.19
C MET A 195 -5.10 -10.10 3.76
N THR A 196 -5.03 -10.51 2.49
CA THR A 196 -3.87 -11.26 1.99
C THR A 196 -2.61 -10.38 1.94
N PHE A 197 -2.69 -9.10 1.56
CA PHE A 197 -1.51 -8.23 1.51
C PHE A 197 -0.96 -7.90 2.91
N THR A 198 -1.85 -7.57 3.86
CA THR A 198 -1.46 -7.35 5.26
C THR A 198 -0.97 -8.65 5.90
N ALA A 199 -1.59 -9.79 5.60
CA ALA A 199 -1.13 -11.09 6.09
C ALA A 199 0.19 -11.50 5.45
N THR A 200 0.45 -11.29 4.15
CA THR A 200 1.73 -11.65 3.53
C THR A 200 2.86 -10.74 4.04
N PHE A 201 2.60 -9.45 4.26
CA PHE A 201 3.60 -8.56 4.86
C PHE A 201 3.85 -8.91 6.34
N SER A 202 2.81 -9.28 7.08
CA SER A 202 2.92 -9.71 8.48
C SER A 202 3.53 -11.12 8.63
N ILE A 203 3.23 -12.07 7.73
CA ILE A 203 3.82 -13.42 7.70
C ILE A 203 5.30 -13.34 7.31
N GLN A 204 5.69 -12.48 6.37
CA GLN A 204 7.11 -12.24 6.09
C GLN A 204 7.86 -11.56 7.25
N LEU A 205 7.15 -10.89 8.16
CA LEU A 205 7.72 -10.33 9.39
C LEU A 205 7.71 -11.32 10.57
N THR A 206 6.97 -12.44 10.49
CA THR A 206 6.78 -13.38 11.61
C THR A 206 7.49 -14.72 11.40
N ASP A 207 7.66 -15.20 10.17
CA ASP A 207 8.45 -16.40 9.88
C ASP A 207 9.89 -16.02 9.45
N THR A 208 10.73 -15.82 10.46
CA THR A 208 12.20 -15.76 10.32
C THR A 208 12.83 -17.13 10.10
N GLU A 209 12.20 -18.03 9.33
CA GLU A 209 12.90 -19.20 8.78
C GLU A 209 12.39 -19.47 7.37
N THR A 210 13.22 -19.11 6.37
CA THR A 210 13.15 -19.55 4.97
C THR A 210 12.15 -18.86 4.01
N MET A 211 12.42 -17.59 3.67
CA MET A 211 12.28 -17.17 2.26
C MET A 211 13.34 -16.13 1.88
N VAL A 212 14.33 -16.58 1.09
CA VAL A 212 15.38 -15.75 0.50
C VAL A 212 14.77 -14.94 -0.65
N VAL A 213 14.15 -13.81 -0.33
CA VAL A 213 14.38 -12.62 -1.14
C VAL A 213 15.80 -12.18 -0.77
N PRO A 214 16.70 -11.83 -1.69
CA PRO A 214 17.96 -11.22 -1.32
C PRO A 214 17.69 -9.78 -0.84
N LEU A 215 17.01 -9.65 0.29
CA LEU A 215 17.34 -8.61 1.25
C LEU A 215 18.77 -8.94 1.64
N VAL A 216 19.70 -8.14 1.12
CA VAL A 216 21.05 -8.08 1.67
C VAL A 216 20.89 -8.04 3.19
N PRO A 217 21.35 -9.06 3.94
CA PRO A 217 21.27 -9.03 5.38
C PRO A 217 22.05 -7.79 5.79
N LEU A 218 21.37 -6.77 6.31
CA LEU A 218 22.02 -5.62 6.89
C LEU A 218 22.52 -6.10 8.26
N PRO A 219 23.83 -6.34 8.44
CA PRO A 219 24.33 -6.80 9.72
C PRO A 219 24.07 -5.73 10.79
N GLY A 220 23.36 -6.11 11.86
CA GLY A 220 23.26 -5.29 13.07
C GLY A 220 21.97 -4.51 13.28
N LEU A 221 20.85 -4.87 12.64
CA LEU A 221 19.53 -4.34 13.02
C LEU A 221 19.04 -5.04 14.31
N PRO A 222 18.81 -4.32 15.42
CA PRO A 222 18.32 -4.92 16.66
C PRO A 222 16.90 -5.45 16.49
N GLN A 223 16.63 -6.66 16.99
CA GLN A 223 15.33 -7.32 16.97
C GLN A 223 14.21 -6.46 17.60
N GLU A 224 14.56 -5.64 18.58
CA GLU A 224 13.67 -4.68 19.25
C GLU A 224 13.10 -3.60 18.31
N CYS A 225 13.83 -3.19 17.27
CA CYS A 225 13.32 -2.23 16.29
C CYS A 225 12.26 -2.87 15.38
N VAL A 226 12.45 -4.15 15.04
CA VAL A 226 11.48 -4.92 14.24
C VAL A 226 10.22 -5.18 15.07
N GLU A 227 10.37 -5.55 16.34
CA GLU A 227 9.26 -5.73 17.27
C GLU A 227 8.53 -4.43 17.59
N GLY A 228 9.24 -3.32 17.74
CA GLY A 228 8.67 -1.99 17.94
C GLY A 228 7.84 -1.54 16.75
N TYR A 229 8.35 -1.75 15.52
CA TYR A 229 7.60 -1.50 14.29
C TYR A 229 6.36 -2.39 14.18
N ALA A 230 6.49 -3.69 14.46
CA ALA A 230 5.37 -4.63 14.46
C ALA A 230 4.30 -4.29 15.53
N LYS A 231 4.71 -3.83 16.72
CA LYS A 231 3.80 -3.34 17.77
C LYS A 231 3.14 -2.02 17.38
N MET A 232 3.85 -1.12 16.70
CA MET A 232 3.28 0.14 16.19
C MET A 232 2.24 -0.11 15.09
N VAL A 233 2.51 -1.07 14.19
CA VAL A 233 1.56 -1.49 13.15
C VAL A 233 0.33 -2.19 13.77
N LYS A 234 0.51 -3.03 14.80
CA LYS A 234 -0.59 -3.63 15.57
C LYS A 234 -1.38 -2.61 16.41
N GLY A 235 -0.72 -1.55 16.91
CA GLY A 235 -1.36 -0.45 17.64
C GLY A 235 -2.07 0.56 16.73
N ALA A 236 -1.71 0.59 15.44
CA ALA A 236 -2.36 1.39 14.41
C ALA A 236 -3.66 0.77 13.87
N ASP A 237 -4.23 -0.23 14.55
CA ASP A 237 -5.65 -0.61 14.48
C ASP A 237 -6.57 0.52 15.02
N PHE A 238 -6.31 1.75 14.58
CA PHE A 238 -7.08 2.94 14.88
C PHE A 238 -8.35 2.95 13.99
N ALA A 239 -9.47 2.69 14.65
CA ALA A 239 -10.77 3.31 14.39
C ALA A 239 -11.39 3.11 12.99
N TRP A 240 -11.62 1.85 12.60
CA TRP A 240 -12.75 1.51 11.73
C TRP A 240 -13.75 0.62 12.50
N GLY A 241 -14.52 1.25 13.40
CA GLY A 241 -15.84 0.74 13.82
C GLY A 241 -15.92 -0.65 14.46
N LEU A 242 -14.92 -1.08 15.24
CA LEU A 242 -15.15 -2.16 16.22
C LEU A 242 -15.66 -1.52 17.51
N ASN A 243 -16.98 -1.56 17.66
CA ASN A 243 -17.65 -1.22 18.91
C ASN A 243 -17.33 -2.31 19.93
N LEU A 244 -16.22 -2.16 20.65
CA LEU A 244 -15.89 -2.97 21.83
C LEU A 244 -16.69 -2.44 23.03
N ALA A 245 -18.00 -2.59 22.99
CA ALA A 245 -18.83 -2.48 24.18
C ALA A 245 -18.81 -3.85 24.89
N GLY A 246 -18.32 -3.86 26.12
CA GLY A 246 -18.04 -5.06 26.90
C GLY A 246 -19.23 -6.01 27.08
N GLY A 247 -18.95 -7.31 27.05
CA GLY A 247 -19.92 -8.33 27.39
C GLY A 247 -19.50 -9.77 27.06
N ARG A 248 -18.97 -10.45 28.08
CA ARG A 248 -18.85 -11.91 28.36
C ARG A 248 -18.34 -12.89 27.27
N PRO A 249 -17.50 -13.88 27.66
CA PRO A 249 -17.00 -14.92 26.77
C PRO A 249 -18.03 -16.04 26.60
N GLY A 250 -18.44 -16.31 25.37
CA GLY A 250 -19.20 -17.50 25.02
C GLY A 250 -20.28 -17.24 23.98
N SER A 251 -20.02 -17.68 22.75
CA SER A 251 -20.91 -17.69 21.59
C SER A 251 -21.04 -16.37 20.82
N MET A 252 -20.41 -16.30 19.65
CA MET A 252 -20.76 -15.33 18.60
C MET A 252 -21.20 -16.07 17.34
N MET A 253 -22.50 -16.03 17.11
CA MET A 253 -23.12 -16.26 15.81
C MET A 253 -23.07 -14.92 15.06
N LEU A 254 -22.41 -14.88 13.90
CA LEU A 254 -22.36 -13.70 13.04
C LEU A 254 -23.66 -13.60 12.24
N SER A 255 -24.57 -12.70 12.62
CA SER A 255 -25.70 -12.27 11.80
C SER A 255 -25.39 -10.91 11.18
N PHE A 256 -25.17 -10.89 9.87
CA PHE A 256 -25.13 -9.67 9.07
C PHE A 256 -26.56 -9.27 8.70
N PHE A 257 -27.03 -8.13 9.21
CA PHE A 257 -28.26 -7.51 8.75
C PHE A 257 -28.05 -6.98 7.32
N SER A 258 -28.72 -7.63 6.37
CA SER A 258 -28.95 -7.10 5.02
C SER A 258 -30.09 -6.06 5.10
N PRO A 259 -29.92 -4.81 4.62
CA PRO A 259 -31.04 -3.89 4.53
C PRO A 259 -31.98 -4.36 3.40
N SER A 260 -33.16 -4.83 3.78
CA SER A 260 -34.26 -5.09 2.84
C SER A 260 -34.69 -3.77 2.19
N ALA A 261 -34.70 -3.76 0.85
CA ALA A 261 -35.29 -2.67 0.07
C ALA A 261 -36.80 -2.56 0.37
N PRO A 262 -37.38 -1.35 0.34
CA PRO A 262 -38.82 -1.17 0.44
C PRO A 262 -39.50 -1.74 -0.81
N HIS A 263 -40.43 -2.66 -0.61
CA HIS A 263 -41.42 -3.03 -1.61
C HIS A 263 -42.43 -1.88 -1.75
N GLU A 264 -42.50 -1.28 -2.94
CA GLU A 264 -43.72 -0.61 -3.41
C GLU A 264 -44.49 -1.58 -4.32
N LEU A 265 -45.78 -1.71 -3.96
CA LEU A 265 -46.91 -2.42 -4.59
C LEU A 265 -46.94 -3.96 -4.46
#